data_AF-A0A133QBV6-F1
#
_entry.id   AF-A0A133QBV6-F1
#
_cell.length_a   1.000
_cell.length_b   1.000
_cell.length_c   1.000
_cell.angle_alpha   90.00
_cell.angle_beta   90.00
_cell.angle_gamma   90.00
#
_symmetry.space_group_name_H-M   'P 1'
#
loop_
_entity.id
_entity.type
_entity.pdbx_description
1 polymer ?
#
loop_
_entity_poly.entity_id
_entity_poly.type
_entity_poly.pdbx_seq_one_letter_code
_entity_poly.pdbx_strand_id
1 'polypeptide(L)'
;MAYNKKAVLEGNTEAIRVILRLEKERREATEAEKVLLRGYQGFGGLKCVLNRCDNPDDLRYWSASEQNLFAPTQRLKQMIY
;
A
#
# COMPACT_ATOMS: atom_id res chain seq x y z
N MET A 1 -21.39 2.31 0.04
CA MET A 1 -20.21 2.54 -0.82
C MET A 1 -19.44 1.24 -0.96
N ALA A 2 -19.08 0.82 -2.16
CA ALA A 2 -18.19 -0.33 -2.33
C ALA A 2 -16.78 0.03 -1.82
N TYR A 3 -16.17 -0.84 -1.01
CA TYR A 3 -14.81 -0.64 -0.53
C TYR A 3 -13.82 -0.90 -1.67
N ASN A 4 -13.20 0.17 -2.20
CA ASN A 4 -12.25 0.05 -3.30
C ASN A 4 -10.86 -0.34 -2.77
N LYS A 5 -10.64 -1.64 -2.59
CA LYS A 5 -9.37 -2.20 -2.10
C LYS A 5 -8.14 -1.62 -2.82
N LYS A 6 -8.20 -1.46 -4.15
CA LYS A 6 -7.06 -0.98 -4.94
C LYS A 6 -6.71 0.46 -4.59
N ALA A 7 -7.70 1.35 -4.60
CA ALA A 7 -7.49 2.76 -4.27
C ALA A 7 -6.98 2.95 -2.84
N VAL A 8 -7.52 2.18 -1.87
CA VAL A 8 -7.06 2.24 -0.48
C VAL A 8 -5.64 1.72 -0.34
N LEU A 9 -5.29 0.61 -1.02
CA LEU A 9 -3.95 0.05 -1.00
C LEU A 9 -2.92 1.03 -1.61
N GLU A 10 -3.24 1.65 -2.74
CA GLU A 10 -2.39 2.67 -3.38
C GLU A 10 -2.23 3.91 -2.50
N GLY A 11 -3.32 4.43 -1.94
CA GLY A 11 -3.29 5.58 -1.02
C GLY A 11 -2.47 5.32 0.24
N ASN A 12 -2.66 4.15 0.86
CA ASN A 12 -1.87 3.75 2.02
C ASN A 12 -0.38 3.59 1.67
N THR A 13 -0.08 2.99 0.52
CA THR A 13 1.31 2.81 0.05
C THR A 13 1.99 4.17 -0.14
N GLU A 14 1.28 5.16 -0.67
CA GLU A 14 1.83 6.50 -0.85
C GLU A 14 2.04 7.24 0.48
N ALA A 15 1.10 7.11 1.42
CA ALA A 15 1.28 7.65 2.77
C ALA A 15 2.52 7.07 3.47
N ILE A 16 2.74 5.75 3.34
CA ILE A 16 3.93 5.08 3.87
C ILE A 16 5.21 5.56 3.16
N ARG A 17 5.20 5.71 1.84
CA ARG A 17 6.34 6.27 1.10
C ARG A 17 6.72 7.65 1.64
N VAL A 18 5.72 8.51 1.85
CA VAL A 18 5.93 9.88 2.34
C VAL A 18 6.53 9.86 3.73
N ILE A 19 5.98 9.11 4.69
CA ILE A 19 6.50 9.12 6.06
C ILE A 19 7.94 8.59 6.13
N LEU A 20 8.26 7.52 5.39
CA LEU A 20 9.62 6.97 5.32
C LEU A 20 10.62 7.97 4.72
N ARG A 21 10.21 8.72 3.69
CA ARG A 21 11.04 9.78 3.11
C ARG A 21 11.27 10.93 4.10
N LEU A 22 10.23 11.39 4.78
CA LEU A 22 10.32 12.47 5.78
C LEU A 22 11.27 12.11 6.91
N GLU A 23 11.19 10.86 7.39
CA GLU A 23 12.09 10.34 8.42
C GLU A 23 13.54 10.31 7.93
N LYS A 24 13.78 9.83 6.71
CA LYS A 24 15.10 9.83 6.07
C LYS A 24 15.68 11.24 5.92
N GLU A 25 14.86 12.20 5.53
CA GLU A 25 15.25 13.60 5.30
C GLU A 25 15.30 14.43 6.61
N ARG A 26 14.82 13.88 7.73
CA ARG A 26 14.73 14.56 9.04
C ARG A 26 14.03 15.92 8.97
N ARG A 27 12.93 15.99 8.23
CA ARG A 27 12.13 17.22 8.09
C ARG A 27 10.66 16.98 8.37
N GLU A 28 9.95 18.08 8.59
CA GLU A 28 8.50 18.05 8.69
C GLU A 28 7.83 17.89 7.32
N ALA A 29 6.60 17.37 7.37
CA ALA A 29 5.73 17.26 6.21
C ALA A 29 5.31 18.64 5.70
N THR A 30 5.33 18.84 4.39
CA THR A 30 4.63 19.94 3.73
C THR A 30 3.11 19.78 3.89
N GLU A 31 2.33 20.85 3.67
CA GLU A 31 0.87 20.77 3.75
C GLU A 31 0.27 19.73 2.80
N ALA A 32 0.84 19.58 1.59
CA ALA A 32 0.41 18.55 0.64
C ALA A 32 0.69 17.14 1.17
N GLU A 33 1.87 16.91 1.75
CA GLU A 33 2.21 15.63 2.38
C GLU A 33 1.33 15.33 3.60
N LYS A 34 0.98 16.35 4.41
CA LYS A 34 0.04 16.18 5.53
C LYS A 34 -1.33 15.71 5.07
N VAL A 35 -1.83 16.20 3.92
CA VAL A 35 -3.09 15.71 3.34
C VAL A 35 -2.99 14.23 2.98
N LEU A 36 -1.90 13.80 2.34
CA LEU A 36 -1.66 12.39 2.03
C LEU A 36 -1.61 11.52 3.29
N LEU A 37 -0.87 11.97 4.32
CA LEU A 37 -0.72 11.23 5.58
C LEU A 37 -2.06 11.08 6.33
N ARG A 38 -2.89 12.13 6.36
CA ARG A 38 -4.24 12.07 6.95
C ARG A 38 -5.17 11.12 6.18
N GLY A 39 -4.88 10.86 4.91
CA GLY A 39 -5.60 9.91 4.08
C GLY A 39 -5.29 8.44 4.36
N TYR A 40 -4.33 8.13 5.24
CA TYR A 40 -4.01 6.75 5.61
C TYR A 40 -5.19 6.08 6.33
N GLN A 41 -5.63 4.93 5.82
CA GLN A 41 -6.81 4.21 6.31
C GLN A 41 -6.49 2.89 7.00
N GLY A 42 -5.21 2.48 7.03
CA GLY A 42 -4.79 1.18 7.55
C GLY A 42 -5.21 -0.01 6.67
N PHE A 43 -4.90 -1.22 7.12
CA PHE A 43 -5.01 -2.44 6.31
C PHE A 43 -6.17 -3.39 6.68
N GLY A 44 -7.09 -2.97 7.57
CA GLY A 44 -8.16 -3.85 8.07
C GLY A 44 -9.04 -4.47 6.97
N GLY A 45 -9.30 -3.73 5.88
CA GLY A 45 -10.04 -4.21 4.71
C GLY A 45 -9.17 -4.83 3.60
N LEU A 46 -7.84 -4.83 3.76
CA LEU A 46 -6.86 -5.21 2.74
C LEU A 46 -6.22 -6.55 3.07
N LYS A 47 -7.02 -7.61 3.23
CA LYS A 47 -6.49 -8.97 3.51
C LYS A 47 -5.44 -9.43 2.50
N CYS A 48 -5.46 -8.89 1.28
CA CYS A 48 -4.45 -9.15 0.25
C CYS A 48 -3.00 -8.90 0.72
N VAL A 49 -2.76 -8.01 1.70
CA VAL A 49 -1.41 -7.77 2.24
C VAL A 49 -0.81 -8.98 2.96
N LEU A 50 -1.64 -9.94 3.36
CA LEU A 50 -1.22 -11.20 3.98
C LEU A 50 -0.84 -12.26 2.95
N ASN A 51 -1.23 -12.10 1.68
CA ASN A 51 -0.93 -13.06 0.62
C ASN A 51 0.56 -13.05 0.28
N ARG A 52 1.06 -14.18 -0.24
CA ARG A 52 2.41 -14.27 -0.83
C ARG A 52 2.44 -13.47 -2.12
N CYS A 53 3.49 -12.67 -2.32
CA CYS A 53 3.70 -11.89 -3.55
C CYS A 53 5.18 -11.56 -3.74
N ASP A 54 6.05 -12.43 -3.26
CA ASP A 54 7.50 -12.21 -3.30
C ASP A 54 8.04 -12.54 -4.70
N ASN A 55 7.43 -13.54 -5.35
CA ASN A 55 7.77 -13.97 -6.71
C ASN A 55 6.58 -13.79 -7.66
N PRO A 56 6.79 -13.50 -8.96
CA PRO A 56 5.70 -13.41 -9.95
C PRO A 56 4.82 -14.67 -9.99
N ASP A 57 5.40 -15.85 -9.77
CA ASP A 57 4.69 -17.13 -9.75
C ASP A 57 3.67 -17.25 -8.61
N ASP A 58 3.78 -16.42 -7.56
CA ASP A 58 2.83 -16.41 -6.46
C ASP A 58 1.42 -15.98 -6.91
N LEU A 59 1.29 -15.30 -8.06
CA LEU A 59 0.01 -14.87 -8.62
C LEU A 59 -0.98 -16.04 -8.78
N ARG A 60 -0.48 -17.27 -9.00
CA ARG A 60 -1.32 -18.48 -9.10
C ARG A 60 -2.09 -18.81 -7.83
N TYR A 61 -1.65 -18.30 -6.68
CA TYR A 61 -2.31 -18.49 -5.38
C TYR A 61 -3.34 -17.39 -5.07
N TRP A 62 -3.49 -16.39 -5.94
CA TRP A 62 -4.44 -15.30 -5.77
C TRP A 62 -5.77 -15.63 -6.41
N SER A 63 -6.86 -15.24 -5.73
CA SER A 63 -8.20 -15.30 -6.32
C SER A 63 -8.28 -14.40 -7.56
N ALA A 64 -9.02 -14.83 -8.58
CA ALA A 64 -9.15 -14.08 -9.83
C ALA A 64 -9.64 -12.64 -9.60
N SER A 65 -10.49 -12.42 -8.61
CA SER A 65 -11.00 -11.09 -8.25
C SER A 65 -9.99 -10.18 -7.53
N GLU A 66 -8.87 -10.72 -7.04
CA GLU A 66 -7.83 -9.97 -6.33
C GLU A 66 -6.49 -9.93 -7.07
N GLN A 67 -6.34 -10.62 -8.22
CA GLN A 67 -5.10 -10.58 -9.01
C GLN A 67 -4.69 -9.15 -9.41
N ASN A 68 -5.65 -8.24 -9.60
CA ASN A 68 -5.38 -6.82 -9.84
C ASN A 68 -4.73 -6.08 -8.65
N LEU A 69 -4.73 -6.68 -7.45
CA LEU A 69 -4.08 -6.16 -6.24
C LEU A 69 -2.68 -6.75 -6.04
N PHE A 70 -2.26 -7.75 -6.84
CA PHE A 70 -0.97 -8.42 -6.70
C PHE A 70 0.20 -7.44 -6.79
N ALA A 71 0.32 -6.72 -7.91
CA ALA A 71 1.42 -5.78 -8.14
C ALA A 71 1.42 -4.62 -7.14
N PRO A 72 0.28 -3.97 -6.82
CA PRO A 72 0.24 -3.00 -5.72
C PRO A 72 0.68 -3.55 -4.37
N THR A 73 0.29 -4.79 -4.03
CA THR A 73 0.68 -5.43 -2.76
C THR A 73 2.18 -5.73 -2.73
N GLN A 74 2.75 -6.22 -3.84
CA GLN A 74 4.18 -6.45 -3.97
C GLN A 74 4.98 -5.15 -3.79
N ARG A 75 4.53 -4.05 -4.41
CA ARG A 75 5.16 -2.73 -4.25
C ARG A 75 5.13 -2.23 -2.81
N LEU A 76 4.02 -2.44 -2.10
CA LEU A 76 3.93 -2.13 -0.67
C LEU A 76 4.97 -2.94 0.13
N LYS A 77 5.02 -4.26 -0.08
CA LYS A 77 5.93 -5.13 0.67
C LYS A 77 7.40 -4.77 0.44
N GLN A 78 7.81 -4.56 -0.81
CA GLN A 78 9.18 -4.14 -1.15
C GLN A 78 9.60 -2.78 -0.54
N MET A 79 8.63 -1.98 -0.07
CA MET A 79 8.91 -0.70 0.57
C MET A 79 9.13 -0.83 2.08
N ILE A 80 8.54 -1.85 2.72
CA ILE A 80 8.51 -2.00 4.18
C ILE A 80 9.37 -3.17 4.69
N TYR A 81 9.77 -4.08 3.81
CA TYR A 81 10.70 -5.18 4.07
C TYR A 81 12.00 -4.94 3.29
#